data_AF-A0A3E3IWG9-F1
#
_entry.id   AF-A0A3E3IWG9-F1
#
_cell.length_a   1.000
_cell.length_b   1.000
_cell.length_c   1.000
_cell.angle_alpha   90.00
_cell.angle_beta   90.00
_cell.angle_gamma   90.00
#
_symmetry.space_group_name_H-M   'P 1'
#
loop_
_entity.id
_entity.type
_entity.pdbx_description
1 polymer ?
#
loop_
_entity_poly.entity_id
_entity_poly.type
_entity_poly.pdbx_seq_one_letter_code
_entity_poly.pdbx_strand_id
1 'polypeptide(L)'
;MSGQKIRIVKKNDEFSMEYQVGDIFEIDSTWYGGVNVTSRTGIPLSLDKEEYEPWDEEAAGEREVDRYSYELGVMDVFCEMTAAGVKKLAMSHPCDTRQERNSYLPEVKKLCKKYGVKYYPEDEAFITELFPAQANRGKYNFLFYYTDDVLEEYLRLKEEQRRLQETGGYTKQKSYETACAFGRLLSYSQEGIERLIQKAAEADRKE
;
A
#
# COMPACT_ATOMS: atom_id res chain seq x y z
N MET A 1 24.38 -15.48 28.69
CA MET A 1 24.29 -15.67 27.22
C MET A 1 22.91 -15.21 26.76
N SER A 2 22.55 -13.96 27.07
CA SER A 2 21.21 -13.42 26.77
C SER A 2 21.22 -12.87 25.34
N GLY A 3 20.20 -13.16 24.53
CA GLY A 3 20.05 -12.59 23.19
C GLY A 3 20.62 -13.39 22.01
N GLN A 4 21.12 -14.62 22.21
CA GLN A 4 21.49 -15.47 21.06
C GLN A 4 20.24 -15.98 20.37
N LYS A 5 20.14 -15.73 19.06
CA LYS A 5 19.02 -16.17 18.22
C LYS A 5 19.45 -17.34 17.34
N ILE A 6 18.48 -18.16 16.99
CA ILE A 6 18.63 -19.25 16.03
C ILE A 6 17.55 -19.14 14.96
N ARG A 7 17.84 -19.66 13.77
CA ARG A 7 16.88 -19.80 12.67
C ARG A 7 16.67 -21.27 12.37
N ILE A 8 15.41 -21.68 12.25
CA ILE A 8 15.06 -23.05 11.85
C ILE A 8 15.41 -23.27 10.38
N VAL A 9 16.21 -24.28 10.09
CA VAL A 9 16.60 -24.67 8.73
C VAL A 9 15.91 -25.96 8.27
N LYS A 10 15.43 -26.77 9.22
CA LYS A 10 14.76 -28.05 8.97
C LYS A 10 13.79 -28.36 10.11
N LYS A 11 12.73 -29.12 9.81
CA LYS A 11 11.86 -29.73 10.82
C LYS A 11 12.17 -31.22 10.94
N ASN A 12 12.40 -31.69 12.18
CA ASN A 12 12.38 -33.12 12.49
C ASN A 12 10.96 -33.59 12.80
N ASP A 13 10.13 -32.74 13.42
CA ASP A 13 8.69 -32.96 13.56
C ASP A 13 7.92 -32.23 12.45
N GLU A 14 7.58 -32.95 11.39
CA GLU A 14 6.81 -32.43 10.25
C GLU A 14 5.38 -31.98 10.63
N PHE A 15 4.82 -32.48 11.74
CA PHE A 15 3.45 -32.20 12.16
C PHE A 15 3.34 -31.03 13.14
N SER A 16 4.46 -30.58 13.71
CA SER A 16 4.45 -29.46 14.65
C SER A 16 3.93 -28.19 13.98
N MET A 17 2.95 -27.54 14.59
CA MET A 17 2.46 -26.22 14.17
C MET A 17 3.18 -25.07 14.87
N GLU A 18 4.00 -25.39 15.88
CA GLU A 18 4.62 -24.42 16.78
C GLU A 18 5.86 -23.73 16.21
N TYR A 19 6.46 -24.31 15.16
CA TYR A 19 7.61 -23.76 14.47
C TYR A 19 7.62 -24.15 12.99
N GLN A 20 8.15 -23.29 12.13
CA GLN A 20 8.33 -23.51 10.69
C GLN A 20 9.76 -23.24 10.27
N VAL A 21 10.17 -23.81 9.12
CA VAL A 21 11.46 -23.47 8.51
C VAL A 21 11.49 -21.97 8.23
N GLY A 22 12.56 -21.33 8.68
CA GLY A 22 12.77 -19.89 8.60
C GLY A 22 12.34 -19.10 9.84
N ASP A 23 11.63 -19.70 10.81
CA ASP A 23 11.34 -19.03 12.08
C ASP A 23 12.62 -18.74 12.86
N ILE A 24 12.59 -17.63 13.60
CA ILE A 24 13.71 -17.16 14.42
C ILE A 24 13.26 -17.18 15.88
N PHE A 25 14.07 -17.80 16.74
CA PHE A 25 13.82 -17.88 18.18
C PHE A 25 15.00 -17.37 18.98
N GLU A 26 14.73 -16.76 20.13
CA GLU A 26 15.74 -16.52 21.16
C GLU A 26 15.94 -17.80 21.97
N ILE A 27 17.20 -18.15 22.26
CA ILE A 27 17.54 -19.34 23.05
C ILE A 27 17.23 -19.08 24.52
N ASP A 28 16.34 -19.89 25.11
CA ASP A 28 16.08 -19.88 26.55
C ASP A 28 17.18 -20.62 27.31
N SER A 29 17.58 -21.80 26.80
CA SER A 29 18.66 -22.61 27.38
C SER A 29 19.26 -23.58 26.36
N THR A 30 20.40 -24.18 26.68
CA THR A 30 21.10 -25.15 25.82
C THR A 30 21.20 -26.51 26.51
N TRP A 31 21.23 -27.60 25.73
CA TRP A 31 21.50 -28.96 26.19
C TRP A 31 22.43 -29.69 25.21
N TYR A 32 22.88 -30.90 25.55
CA TYR A 32 23.94 -31.59 24.78
C TYR A 32 23.63 -31.72 23.27
N GLY A 33 22.37 -32.01 22.93
CA GLY A 33 21.93 -32.22 21.55
C GLY A 33 21.29 -31.00 20.88
N GLY A 34 21.13 -29.85 21.57
CA GLY A 34 20.31 -28.77 21.01
C GLY A 34 20.06 -27.58 21.93
N VAL A 35 18.95 -26.90 21.68
CA VAL A 35 18.48 -25.75 22.46
C VAL A 35 17.04 -25.94 22.91
N ASN A 36 16.64 -25.19 23.94
CA ASN A 36 15.25 -24.96 24.26
C ASN A 36 14.86 -23.53 23.91
N VAL A 37 13.68 -23.38 23.32
CA VAL A 37 13.08 -22.11 22.96
C VAL A 37 11.60 -22.11 23.36
N THR A 38 11.01 -20.93 23.51
CA THR A 38 9.58 -20.78 23.75
C THR A 38 8.90 -20.38 22.45
N SER A 39 7.89 -21.14 22.01
CA SER A 39 7.14 -20.84 20.79
C SER A 39 6.33 -19.55 20.92
N ARG A 40 5.77 -19.07 19.80
CA ARG A 40 4.87 -17.88 19.81
C ARG A 40 3.63 -18.06 20.67
N THR A 41 3.19 -19.31 20.89
CA THR A 41 2.03 -19.62 21.73
C THR A 41 2.41 -19.84 23.21
N GLY A 42 3.70 -19.75 23.54
CA GLY A 42 4.23 -19.98 24.89
C GLY A 42 4.57 -21.44 25.18
N ILE A 43 4.53 -22.33 24.18
CA ILE A 43 4.86 -23.75 24.35
C ILE A 43 6.38 -23.93 24.31
N PRO A 44 6.99 -24.57 25.32
CA PRO A 44 8.41 -24.91 25.28
C PRO A 44 8.71 -25.94 24.18
N LEU A 45 9.73 -25.66 23.38
CA LEU A 45 10.23 -26.52 22.30
C LEU A 45 11.68 -26.89 22.58
N SER A 46 12.03 -28.16 22.36
CA SER A 46 13.40 -28.63 22.32
C SER A 46 13.77 -28.90 20.86
N LEU A 47 14.79 -28.20 20.37
CA LEU A 47 15.22 -28.26 18.97
C LEU A 47 16.61 -28.89 18.89
N ASP A 48 16.77 -29.88 18.02
CA ASP A 48 18.06 -30.54 17.80
C ASP A 48 19.01 -29.63 17.01
N LYS A 49 20.33 -29.78 17.22
CA LYS A 49 21.39 -28.99 16.54
C LYS A 49 21.29 -28.96 15.02
N GLU A 50 20.66 -29.96 14.42
CA GLU A 50 20.50 -30.11 12.97
C GLU A 50 19.26 -29.36 12.45
N GLU A 51 18.34 -28.96 13.33
CA GLU A 51 17.12 -28.23 12.97
C GLU A 51 17.35 -26.72 12.83
N TYR A 52 18.46 -26.18 13.35
CA TYR A 52 18.70 -24.75 13.40
C TYR A 52 20.14 -24.33 13.07
N GLU A 53 20.28 -23.08 12.65
CA GLU A 53 21.56 -22.37 12.52
C GLU A 53 21.58 -21.14 13.44
N PRO A 54 22.75 -20.69 13.93
CA PRO A 54 22.85 -19.40 14.60
C PRO A 54 22.34 -18.28 13.69
N TRP A 55 21.48 -17.43 14.24
CA TRP A 55 20.94 -16.28 13.52
C TRP A 55 21.53 -15.00 14.10
N ASP A 56 22.13 -14.21 13.22
CA ASP A 56 22.61 -12.87 13.53
C ASP A 56 21.78 -11.87 12.72
N GLU A 57 21.05 -11.03 13.45
CA GLU A 57 20.18 -10.00 12.88
C GLU A 57 20.98 -8.92 12.15
N GLU A 58 22.21 -8.63 12.59
CA GLU A 58 23.11 -7.68 11.92
C GLU A 58 23.70 -8.30 10.64
N ALA A 59 24.01 -9.60 10.64
CA ALA A 59 24.53 -10.31 9.46
C ALA A 59 23.45 -10.63 8.41
N ALA A 60 22.19 -10.78 8.84
CA ALA A 60 21.06 -11.06 7.96
C ALA A 60 20.76 -9.91 6.98
N GLY A 61 21.15 -8.68 7.35
CA GLY A 61 20.95 -7.47 6.56
C GLY A 61 19.48 -7.08 6.42
N GLU A 62 19.25 -5.82 6.06
CA GLU A 62 17.92 -5.39 5.61
C GLU A 62 17.62 -6.02 4.25
N ARG A 63 16.41 -6.59 4.09
CA ARG A 63 15.95 -7.02 2.78
C ARG A 63 15.54 -5.80 1.97
N GLU A 64 16.33 -5.46 0.96
CA GLU A 64 15.95 -4.41 0.03
C GLU A 64 14.68 -4.81 -0.73
N VAL A 65 13.64 -3.99 -0.59
CA VAL A 65 12.45 -4.06 -1.45
C VAL A 65 12.62 -2.99 -2.52
N ASP A 66 12.71 -3.42 -3.77
CA ASP A 66 12.81 -2.48 -4.89
C ASP A 66 11.49 -1.72 -5.07
N ARG A 67 11.58 -0.50 -5.62
CA ARG A 67 10.42 0.38 -5.82
C ARG A 67 9.35 -0.27 -6.68
N TYR A 68 9.71 -1.05 -7.69
CA TYR A 68 8.74 -1.70 -8.56
C TYR A 68 7.89 -2.71 -7.77
N SER A 69 8.55 -3.56 -6.97
CA SER A 69 7.87 -4.53 -6.09
C SER A 69 7.00 -3.85 -5.03
N TYR A 70 7.49 -2.77 -4.41
CA TYR A 70 6.72 -2.01 -3.43
C TYR A 70 5.43 -1.43 -4.04
N GLU A 71 5.54 -0.77 -5.20
CA GLU A 71 4.38 -0.16 -5.88
C GLU A 71 3.36 -1.21 -6.33
N LEU A 72 3.80 -2.40 -6.77
CA LEU A 72 2.88 -3.50 -7.08
C LEU A 72 2.13 -4.00 -5.84
N GLY A 73 2.78 -4.07 -4.68
CA GLY A 73 2.12 -4.40 -3.42
C GLY A 73 1.04 -3.38 -3.03
N VAL A 74 1.33 -2.09 -3.23
CA VAL A 74 0.34 -1.01 -3.03
C VAL A 74 -0.84 -1.13 -4.00
N MET A 75 -0.59 -1.45 -5.28
CA MET A 75 -1.67 -1.64 -6.26
C MET A 75 -2.50 -2.90 -5.98
N ASP A 76 -1.89 -4.00 -5.52
CA ASP A 76 -2.58 -5.26 -5.17
C ASP A 76 -3.62 -5.01 -4.07
N VAL A 77 -3.23 -4.33 -2.97
CA VAL A 77 -4.15 -4.03 -1.88
C VAL A 77 -5.25 -3.05 -2.31
N PHE A 78 -4.96 -2.08 -3.18
CA PHE A 78 -6.01 -1.18 -3.68
C PHE A 78 -7.01 -1.89 -4.59
N CYS A 79 -6.56 -2.87 -5.39
CA CYS A 79 -7.48 -3.71 -6.16
C CYS A 79 -8.36 -4.55 -5.23
N GLU A 80 -7.79 -5.16 -4.19
CA GLU A 80 -8.54 -5.93 -3.20
C GLU A 80 -9.59 -5.06 -2.47
N MET A 81 -9.17 -3.90 -1.93
CA MET A 81 -10.08 -2.99 -1.22
C MET A 81 -11.22 -2.48 -2.11
N THR A 82 -10.93 -2.24 -3.40
CA THR A 82 -11.95 -1.83 -4.37
C THR A 82 -12.93 -2.97 -4.65
N ALA A 83 -12.43 -4.19 -4.86
CA ALA A 83 -13.26 -5.37 -5.08
C ALA A 83 -14.15 -5.71 -3.88
N ALA A 84 -13.64 -5.51 -2.66
CA ALA A 84 -14.37 -5.71 -1.42
C ALA A 84 -15.39 -4.59 -1.11
N GLY A 85 -15.45 -3.53 -1.93
CA GLY A 85 -16.35 -2.39 -1.73
C GLY A 85 -15.94 -1.44 -0.60
N VAL A 86 -14.75 -1.61 -0.03
CA VAL A 86 -14.16 -0.70 0.97
C VAL A 86 -13.80 0.64 0.32
N LYS A 87 -13.34 0.58 -0.93
CA LYS A 87 -13.05 1.76 -1.77
C LYS A 87 -13.98 1.75 -2.98
N LYS A 88 -14.68 2.85 -3.22
CA LYS A 88 -15.35 3.07 -4.51
C LYS A 88 -14.32 3.30 -5.62
N LEU A 89 -13.39 4.23 -5.38
CA LEU A 89 -12.26 4.55 -6.24
C LEU A 89 -10.97 4.46 -5.42
N ALA A 90 -9.93 3.85 -5.99
CA ALA A 90 -8.56 3.89 -5.49
C ALA A 90 -7.61 4.41 -6.57
N MET A 91 -6.46 4.93 -6.16
CA MET A 91 -5.44 5.47 -7.07
C MET A 91 -4.09 4.87 -6.71
N SER A 92 -3.30 4.49 -7.72
CA SER A 92 -1.88 4.21 -7.49
C SER A 92 -1.15 5.49 -7.06
N HIS A 93 0.04 5.34 -6.49
CA HIS A 93 0.93 6.48 -6.33
C HIS A 93 1.23 7.15 -7.68
N PRO A 94 1.51 8.46 -7.67
CA PRO A 94 1.89 9.19 -8.87
C PRO A 94 3.27 8.76 -9.38
N CYS A 95 3.36 8.58 -10.68
CA CYS A 95 4.58 8.41 -11.47
C CYS A 95 4.97 9.75 -12.11
N ASP A 96 6.27 9.94 -12.31
CA ASP A 96 6.82 11.16 -12.93
C ASP A 96 6.60 11.17 -14.45
N THR A 97 6.51 9.98 -15.05
CA THR A 97 6.34 9.84 -16.50
C THR A 97 5.26 8.83 -16.86
N ARG A 98 4.66 9.04 -18.05
CA ARG A 98 3.75 8.09 -18.68
C ARG A 98 4.42 6.72 -18.87
N GLN A 99 5.69 6.71 -19.23
CA GLN A 99 6.48 5.51 -19.48
C GLN A 99 6.65 4.68 -18.20
N GLU A 100 7.00 5.34 -17.09
CA GLU A 100 7.09 4.71 -15.76
C GLU A 100 5.76 4.08 -15.37
N ARG A 101 4.65 4.84 -15.42
CA ARG A 101 3.31 4.28 -15.14
C ARG A 101 3.02 3.08 -16.06
N ASN A 102 3.30 3.21 -17.35
CA ASN A 102 3.01 2.16 -18.32
C ASN A 102 3.85 0.90 -18.11
N SER A 103 5.01 0.98 -17.43
CA SER A 103 5.82 -0.20 -17.09
C SER A 103 5.08 -1.19 -16.17
N TYR A 104 4.11 -0.70 -15.38
CA TYR A 104 3.28 -1.52 -14.50
C TYR A 104 2.05 -2.13 -15.21
N LEU A 105 1.71 -1.72 -16.45
CA LEU A 105 0.49 -2.16 -17.15
C LEU A 105 0.32 -3.69 -17.23
N PRO A 106 1.36 -4.50 -17.52
CA PRO A 106 1.20 -5.95 -17.56
C PRO A 106 0.72 -6.54 -16.23
N GLU A 107 1.25 -6.05 -15.11
CA GLU A 107 0.88 -6.52 -13.77
C GLU A 107 -0.47 -5.95 -13.33
N VAL A 108 -0.74 -4.66 -13.60
CA VAL A 108 -2.05 -4.04 -13.37
C VAL A 108 -3.18 -4.84 -14.03
N LYS A 109 -2.98 -5.29 -15.28
CA LYS A 109 -3.97 -6.15 -15.97
C LYS A 109 -4.20 -7.47 -15.24
N LYS A 110 -3.15 -8.10 -14.70
CA LYS A 110 -3.26 -9.35 -13.93
C LYS A 110 -4.00 -9.11 -12.61
N LEU A 111 -3.65 -8.05 -11.89
CA LEU A 111 -4.31 -7.65 -10.64
C LEU A 111 -5.80 -7.38 -10.86
N CYS A 112 -6.13 -6.56 -11.86
CA CYS A 112 -7.52 -6.25 -12.19
C CYS A 112 -8.32 -7.51 -12.57
N LYS A 113 -7.72 -8.41 -13.36
CA LYS A 113 -8.33 -9.71 -13.67
C LYS A 113 -8.52 -10.59 -12.43
N LYS A 114 -7.54 -10.62 -11.52
CA LYS A 114 -7.57 -11.41 -10.27
C LYS A 114 -8.74 -11.01 -9.36
N TYR A 115 -8.96 -9.71 -9.19
CA TYR A 115 -9.99 -9.20 -8.28
C TYR A 115 -11.32 -8.83 -8.97
N GLY A 116 -11.37 -8.85 -10.30
CA GLY A 116 -12.57 -8.44 -11.04
C GLY A 116 -12.83 -6.93 -11.01
N VAL A 117 -11.79 -6.11 -10.80
CA VAL A 117 -11.87 -4.64 -10.88
C VAL A 117 -11.41 -4.15 -12.25
N LYS A 118 -11.73 -2.90 -12.55
CA LYS A 118 -11.30 -2.19 -13.76
C LYS A 118 -10.21 -1.19 -13.41
N TYR A 119 -9.47 -0.76 -14.42
CA TYR A 119 -8.49 0.30 -14.28
C TYR A 119 -8.63 1.37 -15.37
N TYR A 120 -8.17 2.58 -15.07
CA TYR A 120 -8.05 3.68 -16.02
C TYR A 120 -6.66 4.30 -15.91
N PRO A 121 -5.86 4.34 -17.01
CA PRO A 121 -4.59 5.06 -17.02
C PRO A 121 -4.86 6.57 -17.04
N GLU A 122 -4.62 7.25 -15.93
CA GLU A 122 -4.81 8.70 -15.80
C GLU A 122 -3.52 9.41 -16.17
N ASP A 123 -3.65 10.30 -17.16
CA ASP A 123 -2.58 11.05 -17.78
C ASP A 123 -2.44 12.48 -17.23
N GLU A 124 -3.48 12.95 -16.56
CA GLU A 124 -3.55 14.29 -15.97
C GLU A 124 -4.17 14.15 -14.59
N ALA A 125 -3.37 14.11 -13.52
CA ALA A 125 -3.91 13.96 -12.17
C ALA A 125 -4.98 15.03 -11.84
N PHE A 126 -6.05 14.63 -11.16
CA PHE A 126 -7.11 15.55 -10.75
C PHE A 126 -6.66 16.42 -9.58
N ILE A 127 -6.34 17.68 -9.88
CA ILE A 127 -5.80 18.62 -8.90
C ILE A 127 -6.94 19.29 -8.12
N THR A 128 -7.01 19.04 -6.82
CA THR A 128 -7.96 19.67 -5.90
C THR A 128 -7.25 19.99 -4.58
N GLU A 129 -7.90 20.74 -3.70
CA GLU A 129 -7.38 21.02 -2.34
C GLU A 129 -7.19 19.76 -1.48
N LEU A 130 -7.67 18.60 -1.93
CA LEU A 130 -7.55 17.35 -1.17
C LEU A 130 -6.10 16.86 -1.04
N PHE A 131 -5.26 17.18 -2.03
CA PHE A 131 -3.84 16.81 -2.04
C PHE A 131 -2.99 18.00 -2.51
N PRO A 132 -1.73 18.14 -2.05
CA PRO A 132 -0.84 19.21 -2.51
C PRO A 132 -0.74 19.23 -4.04
N ALA A 133 -0.95 20.40 -4.65
CA ALA A 133 -0.99 20.51 -6.11
C ALA A 133 0.36 20.15 -6.75
N GLN A 134 1.46 20.54 -6.11
CA GLN A 134 2.82 20.28 -6.58
C GLN A 134 3.16 18.78 -6.62
N ALA A 135 2.64 18.00 -5.66
CA ALA A 135 2.85 16.56 -5.61
C ALA A 135 2.16 15.80 -6.75
N ASN A 136 1.14 16.41 -7.37
CA ASN A 136 0.26 15.73 -8.36
C ASN A 136 0.33 16.35 -9.75
N ARG A 137 0.72 17.63 -9.89
CA ARG A 137 0.77 18.32 -11.18
C ARG A 137 1.79 17.66 -12.11
N GLY A 138 1.35 17.33 -13.32
CA GLY A 138 2.18 16.68 -14.34
C GLY A 138 2.52 15.22 -14.04
N LYS A 139 1.85 14.60 -13.06
CA LYS A 139 2.03 13.19 -12.70
C LYS A 139 1.02 12.28 -13.40
N TYR A 140 1.34 11.00 -13.44
CA TYR A 140 0.58 9.94 -14.08
C TYR A 140 0.25 8.87 -13.04
N ASN A 141 -0.95 8.29 -13.05
CA ASN A 141 -1.28 7.19 -12.15
C ASN A 141 -2.34 6.26 -12.76
N PHE A 142 -2.67 5.19 -12.04
CA PHE A 142 -3.83 4.36 -12.34
C PHE A 142 -4.96 4.67 -11.37
N LEU A 143 -6.17 4.69 -11.89
CA LEU A 143 -7.39 4.60 -11.10
C LEU A 143 -7.87 3.16 -11.11
N PHE A 144 -8.35 2.66 -9.98
CA PHE A 144 -8.98 1.36 -9.82
C PHE A 144 -10.41 1.54 -9.33
N TYR A 145 -11.35 0.90 -10.01
CA TYR A 145 -12.79 1.03 -9.74
C TYR A 145 -13.53 -0.26 -10.11
N TYR A 146 -14.68 -0.51 -9.50
CA TYR A 146 -15.47 -1.73 -9.77
C TYR A 146 -16.52 -1.51 -10.87
N THR A 147 -17.28 -0.42 -10.77
CA THR A 147 -18.39 -0.08 -11.69
C THR A 147 -18.10 1.18 -12.49
N ASP A 148 -18.63 1.26 -13.72
CA ASP A 148 -18.30 2.36 -14.65
C ASP A 148 -18.81 3.72 -14.17
N ASP A 149 -19.91 3.76 -13.40
CA ASP A 149 -20.46 4.99 -12.83
C ASP A 149 -19.46 5.72 -11.90
N VAL A 150 -18.56 4.98 -11.24
CA VAL A 150 -17.50 5.56 -10.41
C VAL A 150 -16.50 6.32 -11.27
N LEU A 151 -16.07 5.75 -12.39
CA LEU A 151 -15.16 6.42 -13.32
C LEU A 151 -15.85 7.61 -13.99
N GLU A 152 -17.11 7.46 -14.40
CA GLU A 152 -17.91 8.54 -14.95
C GLU A 152 -18.06 9.71 -13.97
N GLU A 153 -18.29 9.43 -12.68
CA GLU A 153 -18.33 10.46 -11.63
C GLU A 153 -16.99 11.18 -11.48
N TYR A 154 -15.88 10.44 -11.46
CA TYR A 154 -14.54 11.05 -11.42
C TYR A 154 -14.31 11.99 -12.62
N LEU A 155 -14.59 11.52 -13.84
CA LEU A 155 -14.40 12.30 -15.06
C LEU A 155 -15.33 13.52 -15.10
N ARG A 156 -16.57 13.38 -14.62
CA ARG A 156 -17.53 14.48 -14.51
C ARG A 156 -17.05 15.57 -13.54
N LEU A 157 -16.49 15.19 -12.40
CA LEU A 157 -15.93 16.16 -11.43
C LEU A 157 -14.77 16.95 -12.06
N LYS A 158 -13.90 16.26 -12.79
CA LYS A 158 -12.76 16.87 -13.48
C LYS A 158 -13.19 17.84 -14.58
N GLU A 159 -14.17 17.45 -15.39
CA GLU A 159 -14.71 18.30 -16.45
C GLU A 159 -15.46 19.52 -15.90
N GLU A 160 -16.23 19.34 -14.81
CA GLU A 160 -16.92 20.47 -14.17
C GLU A 160 -15.93 21.48 -13.59
N GLN A 161 -14.84 21.02 -12.97
CA GLN A 161 -13.76 21.89 -12.53
C GLN A 161 -13.19 22.68 -13.71
N ARG A 162 -12.85 22.01 -14.82
CA ARG A 162 -12.29 22.66 -16.02
C ARG A 162 -13.23 23.73 -16.56
N ARG A 163 -14.51 23.39 -16.74
CA ARG A 163 -15.55 24.32 -17.20
C ARG A 163 -15.65 25.56 -16.31
N LEU A 164 -15.70 25.37 -14.98
CA LEU A 164 -15.77 26.48 -14.04
C LEU A 164 -14.50 27.34 -14.04
N GLN A 165 -13.33 26.75 -14.27
CA GLN A 165 -12.08 27.52 -14.39
C GLN A 165 -12.10 28.38 -15.66
N GLU A 166 -12.56 27.85 -16.78
CA GLU A 166 -12.67 28.57 -18.06
C GLU A 166 -13.68 29.71 -17.98
N THR A 167 -14.82 29.51 -17.31
CA THR A 167 -15.87 30.54 -17.18
C THR A 167 -15.64 31.49 -15.99
N GLY A 168 -14.53 31.36 -15.26
CA GLY A 168 -14.23 32.16 -14.07
C GLY A 168 -15.14 31.88 -12.86
N GLY A 169 -15.91 30.79 -12.88
CA GLY A 169 -16.84 30.36 -11.83
C GLY A 169 -16.21 29.48 -10.74
N TYR A 170 -14.93 29.12 -10.86
CA TYR A 170 -14.22 28.26 -9.90
C TYR A 170 -13.79 29.03 -8.65
N THR A 171 -14.76 29.33 -7.79
CA THR A 171 -14.55 30.03 -6.52
C THR A 171 -13.89 29.14 -5.46
N LYS A 172 -13.41 29.73 -4.36
CA LYS A 172 -12.89 28.96 -3.20
C LYS A 172 -13.92 27.97 -2.65
N GLN A 173 -15.18 28.36 -2.59
CA GLN A 173 -16.26 27.48 -2.15
C GLN A 173 -16.42 26.29 -3.11
N LYS A 174 -16.41 26.53 -4.42
CA LYS A 174 -16.48 25.45 -5.43
C LYS A 174 -15.25 24.54 -5.39
N SER A 175 -14.07 25.09 -5.11
CA SER A 175 -12.86 24.28 -4.92
C SER A 175 -12.99 23.32 -3.74
N TYR A 176 -13.48 23.82 -2.60
CA TYR A 176 -13.75 23.00 -1.43
C TYR A 176 -14.81 21.92 -1.70
N GLU A 177 -15.95 22.29 -2.31
CA GLU A 177 -17.01 21.34 -2.68
C GLU A 177 -16.49 20.22 -3.60
N THR A 178 -15.63 20.58 -4.56
CA THR A 178 -14.99 19.63 -5.49
C THR A 178 -14.05 18.68 -4.75
N ALA A 179 -13.19 19.20 -3.87
CA ALA A 179 -12.28 18.39 -3.05
C ALA A 179 -13.06 17.42 -2.14
N CYS A 180 -14.16 17.86 -1.53
CA CYS A 180 -15.02 16.98 -0.74
C CYS A 180 -15.73 15.92 -1.59
N ALA A 181 -16.21 16.27 -2.79
CA ALA A 181 -16.83 15.30 -3.69
C ALA A 181 -15.81 14.23 -4.11
N PHE A 182 -14.60 14.66 -4.48
CA PHE A 182 -13.51 13.75 -4.82
C PHE A 182 -13.10 12.86 -3.64
N GLY A 183 -12.97 13.43 -2.44
CA GLY A 183 -12.64 12.66 -1.24
C GLY A 183 -13.70 11.61 -0.87
N ARG A 184 -14.99 11.93 -1.07
CA ARG A 184 -16.09 10.95 -0.91
C ARG A 184 -16.01 9.85 -1.95
N LEU A 185 -15.61 10.16 -3.19
CA LEU A 185 -15.39 9.16 -4.23
C LEU A 185 -14.24 8.21 -3.86
N LEU A 186 -13.20 8.71 -3.19
CA LEU A 186 -12.12 7.90 -2.60
C LEU A 186 -12.53 7.21 -1.29
N SER A 187 -13.80 7.30 -0.91
CA SER A 187 -14.38 6.69 0.30
C SER A 187 -13.75 7.18 1.61
N TYR A 188 -13.26 8.41 1.64
CA TYR A 188 -12.81 9.05 2.88
C TYR A 188 -14.00 9.54 3.70
N SER A 189 -13.87 9.49 5.03
CA SER A 189 -14.82 10.14 5.94
C SER A 189 -14.72 11.66 5.80
N GLN A 190 -15.79 12.38 6.18
CA GLN A 190 -15.80 13.84 6.16
C GLN A 190 -14.64 14.43 6.99
N GLU A 191 -14.41 13.89 8.19
CA GLU A 191 -13.27 14.27 9.05
C GLU A 191 -11.92 14.00 8.37
N GLY A 192 -11.79 12.87 7.67
CA GLY A 192 -10.57 12.53 6.92
C GLY A 192 -10.31 13.49 5.77
N ILE A 193 -11.36 13.89 5.05
CA ILE A 193 -11.31 14.88 3.97
C ILE A 193 -10.83 16.23 4.50
N GLU A 194 -11.42 16.71 5.60
CA GLU A 194 -11.05 18.00 6.20
C GLU A 194 -9.60 18.01 6.67
N ARG A 195 -9.15 16.92 7.31
CA ARG A 195 -7.75 16.76 7.72
C ARG A 195 -6.79 16.78 6.53
N LEU A 196 -7.15 16.12 5.43
CA LEU A 196 -6.33 16.10 4.22
C LEU A 196 -6.22 17.51 3.58
N ILE A 197 -7.33 18.23 3.49
CA ILE A 197 -7.35 19.61 2.97
C ILE A 197 -6.49 20.54 3.83
N GLN A 198 -6.61 20.45 5.16
CA GLN A 198 -5.78 21.25 6.08
C GLN A 198 -4.29 20.96 5.90
N LYS A 199 -3.94 19.66 5.82
CA LYS A 199 -2.55 19.23 5.61
C LYS A 199 -2.00 19.71 4.26
N ALA A 200 -2.80 19.65 3.19
CA ALA A 200 -2.40 20.12 1.87
C ALA A 200 -2.13 21.65 1.89
N ALA A 201 -3.02 22.42 2.51
CA ALA A 201 -2.84 23.86 2.65
C ALA A 201 -1.61 24.25 3.51
N GLU A 202 -1.20 23.43 4.46
CA GLU A 202 0.05 23.62 5.21
C GLU A 202 1.30 23.31 4.39
N ALA A 203 1.26 22.26 3.57
CA ALA A 203 2.38 21.88 2.71
C ALA A 203 2.65 22.99 1.67
N ASP A 204 1.60 23.50 1.02
CA ASP A 204 1.70 24.54 0.00
C ASP A 204 2.09 25.93 0.57
N ARG A 205 2.08 26.13 1.89
CA ARG A 205 2.49 27.39 2.57
C ARG A 205 3.94 27.41 3.05
N LYS A 206 4.61 26.25 3.11
CA LYS A 206 5.98 26.12 3.63
C LYS A 206 7.06 26.35 2.56
N GLU A 207 6.65 26.67 1.34
CA GLU A 207 7.50 27.04 0.20
C GLU A 207 7.18 28.47 -0.25
#